data_AF-K2C5T5-F1
#
_entry.id   AF-K2C5T5-F1
#
_cell.length_a   1.000
_cell.length_b   1.000
_cell.length_c   1.000
_cell.angle_alpha   90.00
_cell.angle_beta   90.00
_cell.angle_gamma   90.00
#
_symmetry.space_group_name_H-M   'P 1'
#
loop_
_entity.id
_entity.type
_entity.pdbx_description
1 polymer ?
#
loop_
_entity_poly.entity_id
_entity_poly.type
_entity_poly.pdbx_seq_one_letter_code
_entity_poly.pdbx_strand_id
1 'polypeptide(L)'
;RFGVVDSLGVYLTPNQLISIIFVHLVKRRKFQGAVVRTVATTHLIDKIAEKFGIQVYETPVGFKYICEKMLSENIIIGGEESGGLSILGHIPEKDGILANLLACEVAAIENKPLSIVYKNLLDEFGEVYTDRINIHLKSDEQKNSIMHKLKVDPPSFIMNVKVTSINDIDGYKFLLKDGSWVLVRASGTEPVLRIYLEASSKDMLRKLQKFAEDIQK
;
A
#
# COMPACT_ATOMS: atom_id res chain seq x y z
N ARG A 1 -12.10 -4.34 -9.41
CA ARG A 1 -11.53 -3.12 -8.79
C ARG A 1 -12.66 -2.32 -8.17
N PHE A 2 -12.38 -1.51 -7.15
CA PHE A 2 -13.37 -0.70 -6.43
C PHE A 2 -13.00 0.79 -6.40
N GLY A 3 -13.98 1.61 -6.06
CA GLY A 3 -13.84 3.03 -5.77
C GLY A 3 -14.97 3.45 -4.85
N VAL A 4 -14.64 4.13 -3.75
CA VAL A 4 -15.59 4.45 -2.69
C VAL A 4 -15.52 5.94 -2.38
N VAL A 5 -16.69 6.57 -2.32
CA VAL A 5 -16.88 7.93 -1.83
C VAL A 5 -17.88 7.83 -0.68
N ASP A 6 -17.57 8.44 0.45
CA ASP A 6 -18.45 8.40 1.62
C ASP A 6 -19.56 9.46 1.57
N SER A 7 -20.39 9.51 2.61
CA SER A 7 -21.52 10.44 2.71
C SER A 7 -21.13 11.93 2.83
N LEU A 8 -19.84 12.23 3.05
CA LEU A 8 -19.31 13.60 3.05
C LEU A 8 -18.71 13.98 1.69
N GLY A 9 -18.80 13.11 0.68
CA GLY A 9 -18.18 13.32 -0.63
C GLY A 9 -16.67 13.08 -0.62
N VAL A 10 -16.11 12.45 0.41
CA VAL A 10 -14.68 12.16 0.49
C VAL A 10 -14.38 10.86 -0.23
N TYR A 11 -13.49 10.91 -1.23
CA TYR A 11 -12.95 9.71 -1.87
C TYR A 11 -11.95 9.00 -0.96
N LEU A 12 -12.13 7.68 -0.79
CA LEU A 12 -11.19 6.83 -0.07
C LEU A 12 -10.25 6.13 -1.04
N THR A 13 -8.95 6.23 -0.78
CA THR A 13 -7.95 5.50 -1.59
C THR A 13 -7.99 4.00 -1.27
N PRO A 14 -7.49 3.13 -2.17
CA PRO A 14 -7.42 1.70 -1.92
C PRO A 14 -6.73 1.31 -0.61
N ASN A 15 -5.58 1.93 -0.30
CA ASN A 15 -4.86 1.70 0.95
C ASN A 15 -5.72 2.01 2.19
N GLN A 16 -6.51 3.09 2.12
CA GLN A 16 -7.40 3.47 3.22
C GLN A 16 -8.53 2.45 3.40
N LEU A 17 -9.22 2.11 2.31
CA LEU A 17 -10.34 1.18 2.37
C LEU A 17 -9.91 -0.23 2.79
N ILE A 18 -8.78 -0.74 2.27
CA ILE A 18 -8.23 -2.05 2.67
C ILE A 18 -7.93 -2.07 4.17
N SER A 19 -7.35 -0.99 4.72
CA SER A 19 -7.06 -0.88 6.16
C SER A 19 -8.32 -0.89 7.01
N ILE A 20 -9.36 -0.16 6.60
CA ILE A 20 -10.67 -0.13 7.27
C ILE A 20 -11.31 -1.52 7.27
N ILE A 21 -11.37 -2.16 6.10
CA ILE A 21 -11.97 -3.48 5.96
C ILE A 21 -11.16 -4.51 6.76
N PHE A 22 -9.83 -4.46 6.75
CA PHE A 22 -9.01 -5.37 7.54
C PHE A 22 -9.35 -5.29 9.04
N VAL A 23 -9.39 -4.08 9.60
CA VAL A 23 -9.78 -3.89 11.01
C VAL A 23 -11.20 -4.38 11.27
N HIS A 24 -12.14 -4.14 10.35
CA HIS A 24 -13.52 -4.63 10.46
C HIS A 24 -13.61 -6.15 10.50
N LEU A 25 -12.91 -6.84 9.59
CA LEU A 25 -12.90 -8.30 9.53
C LEU A 25 -12.35 -8.92 10.82
N VAL A 26 -11.30 -8.32 11.40
CA VAL A 26 -10.70 -8.76 12.65
C VAL A 26 -11.60 -8.43 13.85
N LYS A 27 -12.01 -7.16 14.02
CA LYS A 27 -12.71 -6.71 15.23
C LYS A 27 -14.17 -7.13 15.27
N ARG A 28 -14.89 -7.05 14.14
CA ARG A 28 -16.34 -7.28 14.06
C ARG A 28 -16.67 -8.69 13.61
N ARG A 29 -16.03 -9.16 12.53
CA ARG A 29 -16.28 -10.52 12.00
C ARG A 29 -15.45 -11.61 12.68
N LYS A 30 -14.47 -11.25 13.51
CA LYS A 30 -13.62 -12.19 14.26
C LYS A 30 -12.86 -13.18 13.37
N PHE A 31 -12.52 -12.76 12.15
CA PHE A 31 -11.72 -13.59 11.26
C PHE A 31 -10.33 -13.81 11.87
N GLN A 32 -9.83 -15.02 11.72
CA GLN A 32 -8.49 -15.45 12.13
C GLN A 32 -7.72 -15.92 10.90
N GLY A 33 -6.41 -15.73 10.91
CA GLY A 33 -5.53 -16.02 9.78
C GLY A 33 -4.45 -14.96 9.61
N ALA A 34 -3.83 -14.94 8.44
CA ALA A 34 -2.82 -13.96 8.06
C ALA A 34 -3.41 -12.88 7.12
N VAL A 35 -2.64 -11.84 6.84
CA VAL A 35 -2.94 -10.83 5.82
C VAL A 35 -1.88 -10.86 4.74
N VAL A 36 -2.26 -10.62 3.49
CA VAL A 36 -1.31 -10.50 2.38
C VAL A 36 -1.47 -9.16 1.68
N ARG A 37 -0.33 -8.51 1.40
CA ARG A 37 -0.29 -7.23 0.68
C ARG A 37 0.89 -7.20 -0.28
N THR A 38 0.83 -6.33 -1.28
CA THR A 38 1.97 -6.11 -2.17
C THR A 38 3.04 -5.25 -1.49
N VAL A 39 4.24 -5.23 -2.06
CA VAL A 39 5.31 -4.29 -1.69
C VAL A 39 4.92 -2.81 -1.83
N ALA A 40 3.89 -2.49 -2.62
CA ALA A 40 3.43 -1.12 -2.87
C ALA A 40 2.23 -0.70 -2.00
N THR A 41 1.60 -1.66 -1.30
CA THR A 41 0.53 -1.40 -0.34
C THR A 41 1.09 -0.81 0.96
N THR A 42 0.31 0.06 1.60
CA THR A 42 0.64 0.77 2.84
C THR A 42 1.16 -0.13 3.97
N HIS A 43 2.16 0.34 4.74
CA HIS A 43 2.59 -0.35 5.96
C HIS A 43 1.64 -0.13 7.15
N LEU A 44 0.56 0.64 6.97
CA LEU A 44 -0.51 0.70 7.96
C LEU A 44 -1.11 -0.69 8.21
N ILE A 45 -1.16 -1.57 7.19
CA ILE A 45 -1.56 -2.97 7.35
C ILE A 45 -0.64 -3.70 8.32
N ASP A 46 0.67 -3.48 8.24
CA ASP A 46 1.67 -4.07 9.11
C ASP A 46 1.49 -3.60 10.56
N LYS A 47 1.29 -2.30 10.77
CA LYS A 47 1.02 -1.74 12.10
C LYS A 47 -0.26 -2.30 12.72
N ILE A 48 -1.31 -2.45 11.91
CA ILE A 48 -2.57 -3.08 12.34
C ILE A 48 -2.31 -4.55 12.72
N ALA A 49 -1.64 -5.30 11.85
CA ALA A 49 -1.39 -6.72 12.04
C ALA A 49 -0.52 -6.98 13.28
N GLU A 50 0.54 -6.20 13.50
CA GLU A 50 1.41 -6.26 14.68
C GLU A 50 0.58 -6.12 15.98
N LYS A 51 -0.32 -5.13 16.04
CA LYS A 51 -1.18 -4.91 17.20
C LYS A 51 -2.07 -6.11 17.53
N PHE A 52 -2.51 -6.86 16.51
CA PHE A 52 -3.36 -8.03 16.66
C PHE A 52 -2.59 -9.36 16.69
N GLY A 53 -1.25 -9.34 16.61
CA GLY A 53 -0.44 -10.56 16.50
C GLY A 53 -0.73 -11.35 15.21
N ILE A 54 -1.11 -10.68 14.14
CA ILE A 54 -1.44 -11.27 12.83
C ILE A 54 -0.19 -11.28 11.95
N GLN A 55 0.08 -12.41 11.31
CA GLN A 55 1.17 -12.52 10.34
C GLN A 55 0.86 -11.76 9.05
N VAL A 56 1.86 -11.06 8.52
CA VAL A 56 1.79 -10.35 7.23
C VAL A 56 2.68 -11.05 6.20
N TYR A 57 2.14 -11.31 5.03
CA TYR A 57 2.90 -11.71 3.85
C TYR A 57 3.03 -10.52 2.90
N GLU A 58 4.26 -10.17 2.53
CA GLU A 58 4.55 -9.18 1.50
C GLU A 58 4.87 -9.89 0.17
N THR A 59 4.21 -9.48 -0.92
CA THR A 59 4.39 -10.08 -2.25
C THR A 59 4.82 -9.04 -3.30
N PRO A 60 5.36 -9.44 -4.46
CA PRO A 60 5.45 -8.55 -5.61
C PRO A 60 4.11 -7.91 -5.97
N VAL A 61 4.12 -6.85 -6.77
CA VAL A 61 2.87 -6.26 -7.27
C VAL A 61 2.25 -7.19 -8.30
N GLY A 62 0.94 -7.41 -8.14
CA GLY A 62 0.16 -8.28 -8.99
C GLY A 62 -0.62 -9.29 -8.16
N PHE A 63 -1.94 -9.23 -8.27
CA PHE A 63 -2.84 -10.04 -7.45
C PHE A 63 -2.75 -11.54 -7.65
N LYS A 64 -2.10 -12.02 -8.73
CA LYS A 64 -1.77 -13.44 -8.87
C LYS A 64 -0.94 -13.96 -7.68
N TYR A 65 -0.03 -13.16 -7.11
CA TYR A 65 0.76 -13.55 -5.94
C TYR A 65 -0.07 -13.53 -4.65
N ILE A 66 -1.03 -12.62 -4.56
CA ILE A 66 -2.02 -12.59 -3.48
C ILE A 66 -2.91 -13.85 -3.57
N CYS A 67 -3.41 -14.17 -4.77
CA CYS A 67 -4.21 -15.36 -5.07
C CYS A 67 -3.47 -16.64 -4.66
N GLU A 68 -2.21 -16.80 -5.06
CA GLU A 68 -1.37 -17.93 -4.68
C GLU A 68 -1.31 -18.11 -3.15
N LYS A 69 -1.15 -17.01 -2.40
CA LYS A 69 -1.17 -17.06 -0.93
C LYS A 69 -2.56 -17.36 -0.35
N MET A 70 -3.62 -16.81 -0.92
CA MET A 70 -4.99 -17.09 -0.50
C MET A 70 -5.41 -18.54 -0.77
N LEU A 71 -4.80 -19.20 -1.76
CA LEU A 71 -5.02 -20.62 -2.05
C LEU A 71 -4.24 -21.55 -1.12
N SER A 72 -3.07 -21.12 -0.65
CA SER A 72 -2.18 -21.96 0.17
C SER A 72 -2.34 -21.76 1.68
N GLU A 73 -2.83 -20.60 2.11
CA GLU A 73 -2.87 -20.19 3.51
C GLU A 73 -4.25 -19.65 3.90
N ASN A 74 -4.54 -19.65 5.19
CA ASN A 74 -5.75 -19.03 5.72
C ASN A 74 -5.59 -17.50 5.80
N ILE A 75 -5.97 -16.79 4.73
CA ILE A 75 -5.78 -15.34 4.57
C ILE A 75 -7.08 -14.58 4.86
N ILE A 76 -7.09 -13.74 5.90
CA ILE A 76 -8.20 -12.87 6.29
C ILE A 76 -8.60 -11.93 5.14
N ILE A 77 -7.60 -11.24 4.59
CA ILE A 77 -7.74 -10.28 3.50
C ILE A 77 -6.44 -10.25 2.67
N GLY A 78 -6.60 -10.20 1.35
CA GLY A 78 -5.53 -9.92 0.41
C GLY A 78 -5.83 -8.62 -0.34
N GLY A 79 -4.89 -7.67 -0.34
CA GLY A 79 -5.14 -6.33 -0.90
C GLY A 79 -3.94 -5.69 -1.60
N GLU A 80 -4.22 -4.97 -2.69
CA GLU A 80 -3.23 -4.20 -3.46
C GLU A 80 -3.64 -2.73 -3.58
N GLU A 81 -2.65 -1.85 -3.62
CA GLU A 81 -2.80 -0.39 -3.67
C GLU A 81 -3.50 0.11 -4.94
N SER A 82 -3.63 -0.74 -5.96
CA SER A 82 -4.31 -0.42 -7.23
C SER A 82 -5.84 -0.62 -7.21
N GLY A 83 -6.43 -0.90 -6.04
CA GLY A 83 -7.89 -1.00 -5.86
C GLY A 83 -8.44 -2.41 -6.03
N GLY A 84 -7.64 -3.43 -5.68
CA GLY A 84 -8.04 -4.83 -5.66
C GLY A 84 -7.98 -5.41 -4.26
N LEU A 85 -9.02 -6.14 -3.85
CA LEU A 85 -8.99 -6.95 -2.63
C LEU A 85 -9.88 -8.19 -2.77
N SER A 86 -9.62 -9.18 -1.92
CA SER A 86 -10.53 -10.29 -1.60
C SER A 86 -10.34 -10.70 -0.14
N ILE A 87 -11.23 -11.54 0.39
CA ILE A 87 -11.27 -11.93 1.81
C ILE A 87 -11.38 -13.45 1.98
N LEU A 88 -11.11 -13.92 3.20
CA LEU A 88 -11.32 -15.31 3.59
C LEU A 88 -12.76 -15.76 3.28
N GLY A 89 -12.90 -16.94 2.67
CA GLY A 89 -14.20 -17.54 2.32
C GLY A 89 -14.82 -17.00 1.04
N HIS A 90 -14.14 -16.08 0.33
CA HIS A 90 -14.52 -15.64 -1.01
C HIS A 90 -13.57 -16.19 -2.08
N ILE A 91 -13.88 -15.97 -3.36
CA ILE A 91 -12.98 -16.34 -4.44
C ILE A 91 -11.61 -15.64 -4.29
N PRO A 92 -10.48 -16.33 -4.54
CA PRO A 92 -9.14 -15.75 -4.40
C PRO A 92 -8.79 -14.85 -5.61
N GLU A 93 -9.68 -13.94 -5.99
CA GLU A 93 -9.52 -12.98 -7.08
C GLU A 93 -10.11 -11.62 -6.66
N LYS A 94 -9.65 -10.53 -7.28
CA LYS A 94 -10.15 -9.18 -6.95
C LYS A 94 -11.65 -9.10 -7.19
N ASP A 95 -12.39 -8.72 -6.15
CA ASP A 95 -13.82 -8.49 -6.27
C ASP A 95 -14.19 -7.08 -5.79
N GLY A 96 -14.56 -6.23 -6.74
CA GLY A 96 -14.99 -4.85 -6.45
C GLY A 96 -16.39 -4.75 -5.86
N ILE A 97 -17.28 -5.69 -6.20
CA ILE A 97 -18.64 -5.74 -5.66
C ILE A 97 -18.56 -6.13 -4.18
N LEU A 98 -17.78 -7.17 -3.86
CA LEU A 98 -17.48 -7.54 -2.48
C LEU A 98 -16.91 -6.36 -1.70
N ALA A 99 -15.87 -5.71 -2.22
CA ALA A 99 -15.21 -4.59 -1.54
C ALA A 99 -16.20 -3.45 -1.22
N ASN A 100 -17.08 -3.11 -2.17
CA ASN A 100 -18.08 -2.07 -1.97
C ASN A 100 -19.18 -2.49 -0.97
N LEU A 101 -19.61 -3.75 -0.97
CA LEU A 101 -20.56 -4.26 0.02
C LEU A 101 -19.96 -4.27 1.42
N LEU A 102 -18.69 -4.65 1.57
CA LEU A 102 -17.97 -4.54 2.84
C LEU A 102 -17.84 -3.09 3.31
N ALA A 103 -17.61 -2.15 2.39
CA ALA A 103 -17.60 -0.73 2.70
C ALA A 103 -18.98 -0.25 3.24
N CYS A 104 -20.07 -0.68 2.61
CA CYS A 104 -21.43 -0.42 3.08
C CYS A 104 -21.70 -1.04 4.46
N GLU A 105 -21.24 -2.27 4.68
CA GLU A 105 -21.35 -2.95 5.98
C GLU A 105 -20.61 -2.20 7.09
N VAL A 106 -19.38 -1.76 6.84
CA VAL A 106 -18.62 -0.94 7.79
C VAL A 106 -19.38 0.34 8.11
N ALA A 107 -19.87 1.06 7.09
CA ALA A 107 -20.61 2.29 7.29
C ALA A 107 -21.90 2.07 8.10
N ALA A 108 -22.62 0.96 7.86
CA ALA A 108 -23.83 0.61 8.59
C ALA A 108 -23.54 0.24 10.06
N ILE A 109 -22.46 -0.49 10.33
CA ILE A 109 -22.10 -0.94 11.69
C ILE A 109 -21.48 0.19 12.51
N GLU A 110 -20.57 0.97 11.92
CA GLU A 110 -19.92 2.07 12.62
C GLU A 110 -20.81 3.31 12.72
N ASN A 111 -21.89 3.37 11.91
CA ASN A 111 -22.84 4.48 11.81
C ASN A 111 -22.14 5.84 11.65
N LYS A 112 -21.08 5.87 10.83
CA LYS A 112 -20.20 7.03 10.60
C LYS A 112 -19.75 7.05 9.14
N PRO A 113 -19.44 8.24 8.58
CA PRO A 113 -18.75 8.33 7.30
C PRO A 113 -17.42 7.58 7.33
N LEU A 114 -17.07 6.89 6.25
CA LEU A 114 -15.87 6.06 6.19
C LEU A 114 -14.58 6.86 6.36
N SER A 115 -14.55 8.14 5.94
CA SER A 115 -13.40 9.02 6.22
C SER A 115 -13.17 9.26 7.71
N ILE A 116 -14.24 9.29 8.51
CA ILE A 116 -14.17 9.42 9.97
C ILE A 116 -13.75 8.09 10.60
N VAL A 117 -14.23 6.96 10.08
CA VAL A 117 -13.76 5.62 10.49
C VAL A 117 -12.26 5.48 10.23
N TYR A 118 -11.78 5.92 9.06
CA TYR A 118 -10.36 5.92 8.73
C TYR A 118 -9.55 6.83 9.65
N LYS A 119 -10.05 8.02 9.97
CA LYS A 119 -9.38 8.92 10.93
C LYS A 119 -9.20 8.26 12.29
N ASN A 120 -10.25 7.63 12.83
CA ASN A 120 -10.16 6.91 14.11
C ASN A 120 -9.14 5.75 14.06
N LEU A 121 -9.01 5.10 12.90
CA LEU A 121 -7.99 4.10 12.67
C LEU A 121 -6.58 4.73 12.73
N LEU A 122 -6.36 5.87 12.09
CA LEU A 122 -5.06 6.57 12.19
C LEU A 122 -4.74 7.00 13.63
N ASP A 123 -5.74 7.46 14.38
CA ASP A 123 -5.57 7.82 15.81
C ASP A 123 -5.13 6.60 16.64
N GLU A 124 -5.53 5.38 16.25
CA GLU A 124 -5.23 4.13 16.96
C GLU A 124 -3.90 3.47 16.53
N PHE A 125 -3.55 3.54 15.24
CA PHE A 125 -2.44 2.79 14.65
C PHE A 125 -1.29 3.69 14.13
N GLY A 126 -1.45 5.01 14.22
CA GLY A 126 -0.49 6.02 13.81
C GLY A 126 -0.74 6.55 12.40
N GLU A 127 -0.44 7.84 12.22
CA GLU A 127 -0.60 8.50 10.94
C GLU A 127 0.33 7.92 9.86
N VAL A 128 -0.20 7.80 8.65
CA VAL A 128 0.54 7.53 7.43
C VAL A 128 0.00 8.40 6.30
N TYR A 129 0.89 8.83 5.43
CA TYR A 129 0.54 9.63 4.26
C TYR A 129 1.09 8.95 3.03
N THR A 130 0.24 8.60 2.06
CA THR A 130 0.66 7.88 0.85
C THR A 130 0.45 8.71 -0.39
N ASP A 131 1.32 8.52 -1.38
CA ASP A 131 1.13 9.08 -2.72
C ASP A 131 1.80 8.20 -3.78
N ARG A 132 1.41 8.38 -5.05
CA ARG A 132 2.02 7.69 -6.19
C ARG A 132 2.28 8.68 -7.32
N ILE A 133 3.55 8.81 -7.69
CA ILE A 133 4.00 9.65 -8.80
C ILE A 133 4.42 8.78 -9.98
N ASN A 134 4.01 9.18 -11.18
CA ASN A 134 4.49 8.58 -12.43
C ASN A 134 5.47 9.56 -13.10
N ILE A 135 6.75 9.16 -13.17
CA ILE A 135 7.79 9.92 -13.87
C ILE A 135 7.87 9.40 -15.31
N HIS A 136 7.53 10.26 -16.26
CA HIS A 136 7.65 9.97 -17.68
C HIS A 136 9.07 10.31 -18.13
N LEU A 137 9.75 9.33 -18.71
CA LEU A 137 11.14 9.44 -19.16
C LEU A 137 11.20 9.53 -20.68
N LYS A 138 12.36 9.96 -21.19
CA LYS A 138 12.57 10.15 -22.63
C LYS A 138 12.68 8.83 -23.39
N SER A 139 13.26 7.81 -22.77
CA SER A 139 13.46 6.49 -23.39
C SER A 139 13.55 5.38 -22.35
N ASP A 140 13.44 4.14 -22.84
CA ASP A 140 13.71 2.95 -22.03
C ASP A 140 15.17 2.87 -21.57
N GLU A 141 16.13 3.42 -22.32
CA GLU A 141 17.53 3.46 -21.87
C GLU A 141 17.67 4.33 -20.63
N GLN A 142 17.01 5.50 -20.58
CA GLN A 142 17.02 6.37 -19.40
C GLN A 142 16.39 5.63 -18.20
N LYS A 143 15.27 4.94 -18.40
CA LYS A 143 14.60 4.13 -17.37
C LYS A 143 15.53 3.05 -16.82
N ASN A 144 16.16 2.29 -17.71
CA ASN A 144 17.06 1.20 -17.35
C ASN A 144 18.32 1.71 -16.66
N SER A 145 18.85 2.86 -17.09
CA SER A 145 20.01 3.52 -16.46
C SER A 145 19.71 3.91 -15.01
N ILE A 146 18.55 4.53 -14.73
CA ILE A 146 18.13 4.91 -13.38
C ILE A 146 17.97 3.66 -12.50
N MET A 147 17.27 2.62 -13.00
CA MET A 147 17.10 1.37 -12.26
C MET A 147 18.44 0.66 -11.99
N HIS A 148 19.38 0.71 -12.94
CA HIS A 148 20.72 0.17 -12.73
C HIS A 148 21.49 0.96 -11.67
N LYS A 149 21.41 2.30 -11.68
CA LYS A 149 22.03 3.17 -10.66
C LYS A 149 21.53 2.83 -9.25
N LEU A 150 20.21 2.69 -9.07
CA LEU A 150 19.61 2.29 -7.79
C LEU A 150 20.06 0.91 -7.30
N LYS A 151 20.45 0.02 -8.23
CA LYS A 151 21.00 -1.30 -7.90
C LYS A 151 22.45 -1.24 -7.42
N VAL A 152 23.29 -0.53 -8.16
CA VAL A 152 24.75 -0.56 -7.96
C VAL A 152 25.24 0.43 -6.92
N ASP A 153 24.53 1.55 -6.76
CA ASP A 153 24.86 2.62 -5.82
C ASP A 153 23.55 3.14 -5.18
N PRO A 154 22.91 2.33 -4.32
CA PRO A 154 21.68 2.74 -3.66
C PRO A 154 21.93 3.91 -2.70
N PRO A 155 20.99 4.88 -2.61
CA PRO A 155 21.14 5.99 -1.68
C PRO A 155 21.21 5.50 -0.23
N SER A 156 22.23 5.94 0.51
CA SER A 156 22.32 5.70 1.97
C SER A 156 21.38 6.62 2.77
N PHE A 157 20.95 7.73 2.16
CA PHE A 157 20.03 8.70 2.72
C PHE A 157 19.05 9.18 1.66
N ILE A 158 17.79 9.37 2.06
CA ILE A 158 16.77 10.05 1.25
C ILE A 158 16.26 11.23 2.08
N MET A 159 16.42 12.45 1.55
CA MET A 159 15.97 13.68 2.21
C MET A 159 16.43 13.82 3.68
N ASN A 160 17.72 13.51 3.91
CA ASN A 160 18.39 13.49 5.22
C ASN A 160 17.92 12.41 6.20
N VAL A 161 17.12 11.44 5.74
CA VAL A 161 16.72 10.28 6.54
C VAL A 161 17.52 9.07 6.07
N LYS A 162 18.14 8.37 7.01
CA LYS A 162 18.95 7.18 6.73
C LYS A 162 18.08 6.06 6.17
N VAL A 163 18.54 5.41 5.10
CA VAL A 163 17.97 4.16 4.59
C VAL A 163 18.39 3.02 5.53
N THR A 164 17.42 2.28 6.06
CA THR A 164 17.65 1.18 7.01
C THR A 164 17.66 -0.18 6.33
N SER A 165 16.87 -0.35 5.27
CA SER A 165 16.86 -1.55 4.46
C SER A 165 16.37 -1.26 3.04
N ILE A 166 16.70 -2.19 2.13
CA ILE A 166 16.27 -2.15 0.74
C ILE A 166 15.56 -3.48 0.47
N ASN A 167 14.33 -3.40 -0.03
CA ASN A 167 13.59 -4.54 -0.55
C ASN A 167 13.56 -4.43 -2.08
N ASP A 168 14.09 -5.46 -2.75
CA ASP A 168 14.23 -5.54 -4.21
C ASP A 168 13.31 -6.55 -4.89
N ILE A 169 12.24 -6.98 -4.21
CA ILE A 169 11.27 -7.99 -4.69
C ILE A 169 10.62 -7.56 -6.02
N ASP A 170 10.24 -6.28 -6.15
CA ASP A 170 9.60 -5.74 -7.35
C ASP A 170 9.87 -4.24 -7.46
N GLY A 171 11.02 -3.90 -8.04
CA GLY A 171 11.60 -2.56 -7.99
C GLY A 171 12.55 -2.40 -6.81
N TYR A 172 12.85 -1.16 -6.42
CA TYR A 172 13.69 -0.87 -5.26
C TYR A 172 12.89 -0.08 -4.22
N LYS A 173 12.59 -0.72 -3.09
CA LYS A 173 11.91 -0.12 -1.94
C LYS A 173 12.91 0.20 -0.85
N PHE A 174 13.10 1.49 -0.59
CA PHE A 174 13.97 2.02 0.45
C PHE A 174 13.15 2.28 1.70
N LEU A 175 13.42 1.56 2.78
CA LEU A 175 12.84 1.81 4.10
C LEU A 175 13.70 2.84 4.83
N LEU A 176 13.06 3.83 5.42
CA LEU A 176 13.72 4.94 6.10
C LEU A 176 13.63 4.79 7.62
N LYS A 177 14.61 5.33 8.33
CA LYS A 177 14.71 5.23 9.80
C LYS A 177 13.49 5.80 10.54
N ASP A 178 12.77 6.75 9.96
CA ASP A 178 11.57 7.36 10.54
C ASP A 178 10.28 6.56 10.26
N GLY A 179 10.38 5.39 9.62
CA GLY A 179 9.26 4.54 9.23
C GLY A 179 8.65 4.87 7.86
N SER A 180 9.11 5.95 7.20
CA SER A 180 8.72 6.27 5.83
C SER A 180 9.36 5.30 4.83
N TRP A 181 8.84 5.20 3.61
CA TRP A 181 9.46 4.42 2.55
C TRP A 181 9.18 4.98 1.15
N VAL A 182 10.07 4.65 0.22
CA VAL A 182 9.97 4.97 -1.20
C VAL A 182 10.18 3.71 -2.02
N LEU A 183 9.25 3.39 -2.91
CA LEU A 183 9.38 2.28 -3.86
C LEU A 183 9.44 2.81 -5.29
N VAL A 184 10.53 2.51 -5.98
CA VAL A 184 10.74 2.87 -7.40
C VAL A 184 10.57 1.63 -8.27
N ARG A 185 9.60 1.67 -9.19
CA ARG A 185 9.28 0.56 -10.11
C ARG A 185 9.33 1.01 -11.56
N ALA A 186 9.97 0.23 -12.41
CA ALA A 186 9.91 0.43 -13.85
C ALA A 186 8.62 -0.12 -14.44
N SER A 187 7.95 0.65 -15.30
CA SER A 187 6.89 0.13 -16.15
C SER A 187 7.47 -0.83 -17.19
N GLY A 188 6.82 -1.98 -17.40
CA GLY A 188 7.28 -2.99 -18.37
C GLY A 188 6.97 -2.63 -19.83
N THR A 189 6.02 -1.73 -20.07
CA THR A 189 5.50 -1.42 -21.42
C THR A 189 5.81 -0.01 -21.89
N GLU A 190 6.27 0.86 -20.99
CA GLU A 190 6.42 2.29 -21.25
C GLU A 190 7.68 2.83 -20.56
N PRO A 191 8.27 3.92 -21.06
CA PRO A 191 9.39 4.62 -20.42
C PRO A 191 8.88 5.43 -19.20
N VAL A 192 8.29 4.74 -18.22
CA VAL A 192 7.70 5.33 -17.02
C VAL A 192 8.27 4.66 -15.78
N LEU A 193 8.66 5.47 -14.79
CA LEU A 193 8.89 5.01 -13.41
C LEU A 193 7.65 5.31 -12.57
N ARG A 194 7.16 4.30 -11.86
CA ARG A 194 6.09 4.43 -10.86
C ARG A 194 6.75 4.49 -9.50
N ILE A 195 6.57 5.60 -8.80
CA ILE A 195 7.17 5.87 -7.51
C ILE A 195 6.05 5.91 -6.47
N TYR A 196 6.09 4.97 -5.54
CA TYR A 196 5.13 4.86 -4.45
C TYR A 196 5.78 5.38 -3.17
N LEU A 197 5.05 6.23 -2.46
CA LEU A 197 5.54 6.94 -1.29
C LEU A 197 4.64 6.63 -0.10
N GLU A 198 5.26 6.41 1.04
CA GLU A 198 4.59 6.49 2.33
C GLU A 198 5.45 7.27 3.31
N ALA A 199 4.83 8.18 4.03
CA ALA A 199 5.52 9.07 4.94
C ALA A 199 4.86 9.11 6.32
N SER A 200 5.70 9.30 7.33
CA SER A 200 5.33 9.51 8.73
C SER A 200 4.61 10.86 8.98
N SER A 201 4.71 11.81 8.05
CA SER A 201 4.08 13.13 8.15
C SER A 201 3.85 13.75 6.77
N LYS A 202 2.97 14.75 6.67
CA LYS A 202 2.74 15.53 5.44
C LYS A 202 4.01 16.22 4.93
N ASP A 203 4.83 16.73 5.84
CA ASP A 203 6.08 17.40 5.46
C ASP A 203 7.11 16.41 4.93
N MET A 204 7.18 15.21 5.53
CA MET A 204 8.02 14.15 4.99
C MET A 204 7.49 13.67 3.63
N LEU A 205 6.17 13.56 3.44
CA LEU A 205 5.59 13.22 2.13
C LEU A 205 6.03 14.22 1.05
N ARG A 206 5.96 15.53 1.33
CA ARG A 206 6.43 16.58 0.40
C ARG A 206 7.91 16.43 0.05
N LYS A 207 8.74 16.07 1.03
CA LYS A 207 10.17 15.77 0.80
C LYS A 207 10.32 14.55 -0.10
N LEU A 208 9.58 13.47 0.14
CA LEU A 208 9.65 12.28 -0.70
C LEU A 208 9.16 12.52 -2.13
N GLN A 209 8.12 13.35 -2.31
CA GLN A 209 7.65 13.77 -3.63
C GLN A 209 8.75 14.52 -4.40
N LYS A 210 9.44 15.46 -3.74
CA LYS A 210 10.59 16.14 -4.35
C LYS A 210 11.72 15.17 -4.72
N PHE A 211 12.02 14.19 -3.86
CA PHE A 211 12.99 13.14 -4.18
C PHE A 211 12.57 12.35 -5.44
N ALA A 212 11.28 12.01 -5.54
CA ALA A 212 10.73 11.30 -6.69
C ALA A 212 10.87 12.10 -7.99
N GLU A 213 10.67 13.41 -7.95
CA GLU A 213 10.86 14.31 -9.11
C GLU A 213 12.33 14.49 -9.51
N ASP A 214 13.23 14.47 -8.53
CA ASP A 214 14.67 14.63 -8.73
C ASP A 214 15.35 13.34 -9.22
N ILE A 215 14.69 12.17 -9.16
CA ILE A 215 15.29 10.87 -9.49
C ILE A 215 15.76 10.75 -10.96
N GLN A 216 15.21 11.58 -11.85
CA GLN A 216 15.55 11.61 -13.27
C GLN A 216 16.74 12.51 -13.59
N LYS A 217 17.22 13.29 -12.61
CA LYS A 217 18.39 14.18 -12.72
C LYS A 217 19.67 13.41 -12.41
#